data_AF-A0A7K2L255-F1
#
_entry.id   AF-A0A7K2L255-F1
#
_cell.length_a   1.000
_cell.length_b   1.000
_cell.length_c   1.000
_cell.angle_alpha   90.00
_cell.angle_beta   90.00
_cell.angle_gamma   90.00
#
_symmetry.space_group_name_H-M   'P 1'
#
loop_
_entity.id
_entity.type
_entity.pdbx_description
1 polymer ?
#
loop_
_entity_poly.entity_id
_entity_poly.type
_entity_poly.pdbx_seq_one_letter_code
_entity_poly.pdbx_strand_id
1 'polypeptide(L)'
;DGPSAAAGHGLRTPGPRRGLRPRTVRAKIVSLLMVPVVSLLALWGFATVTTAQDVARLRQLQRVDAEIRQPVADALAALQEERRAAVRQVAAPGATRSAELEDRIRRTDEAVDRLRLDDTHTVGDTGDLPAGVGQRVSAFVGTVGGLARLRTAAVDGRADGNQVYAEYTAAVSAAFAVGGALTGIQDTRQGADARVLLEFGRAGEMLAREDALLTVAHLTGRFTDDGLRAFSGAVETRRTLTDSATADLPAADRAAWDRLAAGGDHTRLTRAEDLIRAASPGRPAAQAVPSADWDGTLAAVRAGLTAIETDART
;
A
#
# COMPACT_ATOMS: atom_id res chain seq x y z
N ASP A 1 41.69 0.87 -104.21
CA ASP A 1 40.77 2.02 -104.33
C ASP A 1 40.17 2.38 -102.98
N GLY A 2 40.58 3.51 -102.40
CA GLY A 2 39.92 4.14 -101.24
C GLY A 2 38.77 5.07 -101.68
N PRO A 3 38.13 5.88 -100.79
CA PRO A 3 38.62 6.28 -99.46
C PRO A 3 37.58 6.42 -98.31
N SER A 4 38.12 6.40 -97.08
CA SER A 4 37.92 7.29 -95.90
C SER A 4 36.63 8.11 -95.66
N ALA A 5 36.07 8.01 -94.44
CA ALA A 5 35.64 9.10 -93.52
C ALA A 5 35.04 8.47 -92.23
N ALA A 6 35.61 8.54 -91.02
CA ALA A 6 35.86 9.66 -90.10
C ALA A 6 34.65 10.08 -89.20
N ALA A 7 34.86 9.87 -87.89
CA ALA A 7 34.46 10.69 -86.73
C ALA A 7 33.03 10.63 -86.14
N GLY A 8 32.99 10.50 -84.80
CA GLY A 8 31.81 10.79 -83.99
C GLY A 8 31.87 10.28 -82.54
N HIS A 9 32.88 10.69 -81.76
CA HIS A 9 32.97 10.38 -80.32
C HIS A 9 32.16 11.41 -79.51
N GLY A 10 30.99 11.03 -79.01
CA GLY A 10 30.12 11.87 -78.19
C GLY A 10 30.27 11.57 -76.69
N LEU A 11 30.93 12.47 -75.97
CA LEU A 11 31.00 12.52 -74.51
C LEU A 11 29.59 12.73 -73.92
N ARG A 12 29.13 11.82 -73.05
CA ARG A 12 27.92 12.01 -72.24
C ARG A 12 28.26 12.75 -70.95
N THR A 13 27.87 14.02 -70.86
CA THR A 13 27.87 14.84 -69.64
C THR A 13 26.77 14.38 -68.67
N PRO A 14 26.98 14.42 -67.32
CA PRO A 14 25.93 14.13 -66.35
C PRO A 14 24.95 15.30 -66.24
N GLY A 15 23.65 15.02 -66.37
CA GLY A 15 22.58 16.01 -66.21
C GLY A 15 22.47 16.55 -64.77
N PRO A 16 21.95 17.78 -64.60
CA PRO A 16 21.95 18.49 -63.33
C PRO A 16 20.95 17.89 -62.33
N ARG A 17 21.34 17.84 -61.05
CA ARG A 17 20.45 17.54 -59.92
C ARG A 17 19.36 18.62 -59.84
N ARG A 18 18.11 18.26 -60.15
CA ARG A 18 16.93 19.12 -59.99
C ARG A 18 16.69 19.37 -58.48
N GLY A 19 17.24 20.46 -57.97
CA GLY A 19 16.73 21.09 -56.76
C GLY A 19 15.33 21.65 -57.04
N LEU A 20 14.34 21.20 -56.28
CA LEU A 20 12.97 21.73 -56.32
C LEU A 20 12.98 23.18 -55.83
N ARG A 21 13.15 24.13 -56.75
CA ARG A 21 12.99 25.56 -56.48
C ARG A 21 11.54 25.96 -56.81
N PRO A 22 10.69 26.30 -55.84
CA PRO A 22 9.31 26.68 -56.11
C PRO A 22 9.26 28.05 -56.81
N ARG A 23 8.56 28.12 -57.95
CA ARG A 23 8.64 29.23 -58.91
C ARG A 23 7.45 30.20 -58.85
N THR A 24 6.71 30.27 -57.75
CA THR A 24 5.60 31.25 -57.58
C THR A 24 5.54 31.78 -56.15
N VAL A 25 5.14 33.05 -55.99
CA VAL A 25 4.94 33.71 -54.68
C VAL A 25 3.98 32.89 -53.80
N ARG A 26 2.96 32.25 -54.42
CA ARG A 26 2.04 31.31 -53.77
C ARG A 26 2.75 30.12 -53.13
N ALA A 27 3.73 29.51 -53.79
CA ALA A 27 4.45 28.36 -53.23
C ALA A 27 5.35 28.75 -52.05
N LYS A 28 5.93 29.96 -52.05
CA LYS A 28 6.67 30.50 -50.91
C LYS A 28 5.74 30.73 -49.70
N ILE A 29 4.57 31.34 -49.93
CA ILE A 29 3.56 31.58 -48.87
C ILE A 29 3.04 30.26 -48.30
N VAL A 30 2.71 29.29 -49.15
CA VAL A 30 2.24 27.95 -48.74
C VAL A 30 3.33 27.21 -47.95
N SER A 31 4.59 27.28 -48.37
CA SER A 31 5.71 26.67 -47.65
C SER A 31 5.97 27.34 -46.29
N LEU A 32 5.76 28.66 -46.17
CA LEU A 32 5.93 29.41 -44.92
C LEU A 32 4.77 29.14 -43.93
N LEU A 33 3.58 28.83 -44.45
CA LEU A 33 2.40 28.44 -43.68
C LEU A 33 2.35 26.95 -43.30
N MET A 34 3.03 26.07 -44.05
CA MET A 34 3.09 24.63 -43.76
C MET A 34 3.78 24.32 -42.42
N VAL A 35 4.88 24.99 -42.11
CA VAL A 35 5.63 24.80 -40.86
C VAL A 35 4.76 25.05 -39.61
N PRO A 36 4.07 26.19 -39.47
CA PRO A 36 3.21 26.44 -38.31
C PRO A 36 1.97 25.52 -38.27
N VAL A 37 1.37 25.16 -39.41
CA VAL A 37 0.21 24.24 -39.44
C VAL A 37 0.59 22.83 -39.02
N VAL A 38 1.70 22.29 -39.51
CA VAL A 38 2.19 20.96 -39.11
C VAL A 38 2.60 20.94 -37.64
N SER A 39 3.24 22.00 -37.15
CA SER A 39 3.59 22.13 -35.72
C SER A 39 2.34 22.17 -34.83
N LEU A 40 1.30 22.89 -35.26
CA LEU A 40 0.03 22.96 -34.55
C LEU A 40 -0.69 21.60 -34.53
N LEU A 41 -0.70 20.88 -35.65
CA LEU A 41 -1.27 19.52 -35.73
C LEU A 41 -0.48 18.51 -34.89
N ALA A 42 0.85 18.60 -34.90
CA ALA A 42 1.71 17.76 -34.06
C ALA A 42 1.49 18.04 -32.56
N LEU A 43 1.36 19.32 -32.19
CA LEU A 43 1.05 19.74 -30.82
C LEU A 43 -0.33 19.26 -30.38
N TRP A 44 -1.35 19.42 -31.24
CA TRP A 44 -2.70 18.93 -30.97
C TRP A 44 -2.74 17.40 -30.84
N GLY A 45 -2.04 16.69 -31.73
CA GLY A 45 -1.92 15.23 -31.66
C GLY A 45 -1.24 14.78 -30.37
N PHE A 46 -0.13 15.43 -29.99
CA PHE A 46 0.57 15.17 -28.74
C PHE A 46 -0.35 15.41 -27.53
N ALA A 47 -0.96 16.60 -27.43
CA ALA A 47 -1.86 16.96 -26.34
C ALA A 47 -3.06 16.02 -26.23
N THR A 48 -3.66 15.62 -27.36
CA THR A 48 -4.80 14.69 -27.37
C THR A 48 -4.39 13.30 -26.90
N VAL A 49 -3.23 12.79 -27.36
CA VAL A 49 -2.70 11.49 -26.93
C VAL A 49 -2.34 11.53 -25.44
N THR A 50 -1.68 12.57 -24.96
CA THR A 50 -1.32 12.71 -23.55
C THR A 50 -2.58 12.80 -22.67
N THR A 51 -3.58 13.57 -23.08
CA THR A 51 -4.86 13.65 -22.34
C THR A 51 -5.62 12.33 -22.37
N ALA A 52 -5.65 11.62 -23.50
CA ALA A 52 -6.27 10.30 -23.58
C ALA A 52 -5.55 9.26 -22.70
N GLN A 53 -4.21 9.30 -22.67
CA GLN A 53 -3.39 8.48 -21.78
C GLN A 53 -3.63 8.82 -20.31
N ASP A 54 -3.71 10.10 -19.94
CA ASP A 54 -4.04 10.55 -18.59
C ASP A 54 -5.43 10.06 -18.15
N VAL A 55 -6.44 10.15 -19.01
CA VAL A 55 -7.80 9.65 -18.72
C VAL A 55 -7.83 8.12 -18.59
N ALA A 56 -7.10 7.40 -19.45
CA ALA A 56 -6.98 5.95 -19.34
C ALA A 56 -6.27 5.53 -18.04
N ARG A 57 -5.18 6.22 -17.69
CA ARG A 57 -4.44 6.03 -16.43
C ARG A 57 -5.32 6.30 -15.22
N LEU A 58 -6.13 7.36 -15.23
CA LEU A 58 -7.07 7.67 -14.15
C LEU A 58 -8.13 6.57 -13.97
N ARG A 59 -8.70 6.05 -15.06
CA ARG A 59 -9.66 4.92 -15.00
C ARG A 59 -9.04 3.62 -14.55
N GLN A 60 -7.76 3.39 -14.85
CA GLN A 60 -7.02 2.24 -14.35
C GLN A 60 -6.74 2.38 -12.85
N LEU A 61 -6.33 3.56 -12.39
CA LEU A 61 -6.15 3.87 -10.97
C LEU A 61 -7.43 3.65 -10.16
N GLN A 62 -8.57 4.15 -10.65
CA GLN A 62 -9.88 3.95 -9.99
C GLN A 62 -10.27 2.46 -9.88
N ARG A 63 -9.97 1.66 -10.90
CA ARG A 63 -10.20 0.20 -10.86
C ARG A 63 -9.25 -0.49 -9.90
N VAL A 64 -7.96 -0.18 -9.93
CA VAL A 64 -6.97 -0.72 -8.98
C VAL A 64 -7.33 -0.38 -7.54
N ASP A 65 -7.81 0.84 -7.29
CA ASP A 65 -8.31 1.26 -5.98
C ASP A 65 -9.50 0.40 -5.51
N ALA A 66 -10.54 0.30 -6.34
CA ALA A 66 -11.77 -0.39 -5.99
C ALA A 66 -11.64 -1.91 -5.94
N GLU A 67 -10.85 -2.50 -6.84
CA GLU A 67 -10.75 -3.95 -7.01
C GLU A 67 -9.62 -4.57 -6.18
N ILE A 68 -8.59 -3.80 -5.79
CA ILE A 68 -7.42 -4.33 -5.07
C ILE A 68 -7.14 -3.57 -3.78
N ARG A 69 -6.96 -2.24 -3.82
CA ARG A 69 -6.48 -1.50 -2.64
C ARG A 69 -7.50 -1.55 -1.49
N GLN A 70 -8.78 -1.28 -1.78
CA GLN A 70 -9.85 -1.32 -0.79
C GLN A 70 -10.07 -2.74 -0.22
N PRO A 71 -10.24 -3.80 -1.05
CA PRO A 71 -10.44 -5.14 -0.50
C PRO A 71 -9.23 -5.67 0.29
N VAL A 72 -7.99 -5.33 -0.10
CA VAL A 72 -6.79 -5.66 0.69
C VAL A 72 -6.80 -4.93 2.04
N ALA A 73 -7.18 -3.65 2.08
CA ALA A 73 -7.28 -2.89 3.32
C ALA A 73 -8.34 -3.49 4.27
N ASP A 74 -9.50 -3.88 3.74
CA ASP A 74 -10.54 -4.56 4.52
C ASP A 74 -10.06 -5.91 5.08
N ALA A 75 -9.39 -6.71 4.25
CA ALA A 75 -8.84 -8.01 4.66
C ALA A 75 -7.73 -7.86 5.71
N LEU A 76 -6.88 -6.83 5.55
CA LEU A 76 -5.86 -6.46 6.54
C LEU A 76 -6.51 -6.13 7.90
N ALA A 77 -7.52 -5.26 7.92
CA ALA A 77 -8.22 -4.88 9.14
C ALA A 77 -8.89 -6.09 9.80
N ALA A 78 -9.54 -6.96 9.02
CA ALA A 78 -10.13 -8.20 9.52
C ALA A 78 -9.09 -9.14 10.14
N LEU A 79 -7.93 -9.33 9.49
CA LEU A 79 -6.82 -10.14 10.02
C LEU A 79 -6.23 -9.58 11.31
N GLN A 80 -6.10 -8.26 11.44
CA GLN A 80 -5.62 -7.64 12.67
C GLN A 80 -6.55 -7.91 13.85
N GLU A 81 -7.86 -7.83 13.63
CA GLU A 81 -8.88 -8.14 14.61
C GLU A 81 -8.93 -9.65 14.94
N GLU A 82 -8.80 -10.51 13.92
CA GLU A 82 -8.71 -11.96 14.11
C GLU A 82 -7.47 -12.34 14.92
N ARG A 83 -6.30 -11.74 14.62
CA ARG A 83 -5.08 -11.92 15.42
C ARG A 83 -5.33 -11.58 16.89
N ARG A 84 -5.94 -10.42 17.16
CA ARG A 84 -6.27 -9.98 18.52
C ARG A 84 -7.19 -10.99 19.22
N ALA A 85 -8.23 -11.49 18.54
CA ALA A 85 -9.12 -12.52 19.10
C ALA A 85 -8.38 -13.86 19.34
N ALA A 86 -7.53 -14.28 18.41
CA ALA A 86 -6.79 -15.53 18.47
C ALA A 86 -5.82 -15.57 19.65
N VAL A 87 -5.01 -14.53 19.83
CA VAL A 87 -4.08 -14.44 20.96
C VAL A 87 -4.82 -14.37 22.30
N ARG A 88 -5.99 -13.71 22.36
CA ARG A 88 -6.84 -13.66 23.56
C ARG A 88 -7.44 -15.02 23.89
N GLN A 89 -7.91 -15.77 22.89
CA GLN A 89 -8.46 -17.11 23.11
C GLN A 89 -7.37 -18.05 23.61
N VAL A 90 -6.20 -18.07 22.97
CA VAL A 90 -5.08 -18.94 23.37
C VAL A 90 -4.51 -18.57 24.73
N ALA A 91 -4.47 -17.28 25.09
CA ALA A 91 -3.94 -16.83 26.37
C ALA A 91 -4.76 -17.28 27.59
N ALA A 92 -6.08 -17.48 27.45
CA ALA A 92 -6.92 -17.86 28.58
C ALA A 92 -8.19 -18.64 28.18
N PRO A 93 -8.16 -19.76 27.46
CA PRO A 93 -9.29 -20.30 26.69
C PRO A 93 -10.69 -20.25 27.34
N GLY A 94 -11.72 -19.90 26.57
CA GLY A 94 -13.11 -19.93 27.05
C GLY A 94 -14.16 -19.86 25.94
N ALA A 95 -15.38 -20.33 26.21
CA ALA A 95 -16.44 -20.47 25.20
C ALA A 95 -16.78 -19.15 24.50
N THR A 96 -16.90 -18.05 25.25
CA THR A 96 -17.18 -16.73 24.67
C THR A 96 -16.08 -16.24 23.71
N ARG A 97 -14.80 -16.47 24.05
CA ARG A 97 -13.67 -16.07 23.20
C ARG A 97 -13.45 -17.02 22.02
N SER A 98 -13.79 -18.29 22.18
CA SER A 98 -13.90 -19.24 21.06
C SER A 98 -14.90 -18.74 20.02
N ALA A 99 -16.12 -18.41 20.46
CA ALA A 99 -17.16 -17.89 19.57
C ALA A 99 -16.79 -16.54 18.94
N GLU A 100 -16.13 -15.65 19.70
CA GLU A 100 -15.59 -14.40 19.16
C GLU A 100 -14.56 -14.66 18.06
N LEU A 101 -13.61 -15.58 18.28
CA LEU A 101 -12.60 -15.95 17.30
C LEU A 101 -13.23 -16.57 16.05
N GLU A 102 -14.22 -17.44 16.20
CA GLU A 102 -14.97 -18.03 15.07
C GLU A 102 -15.70 -16.96 14.23
N ASP A 103 -16.30 -15.94 14.87
CA ASP A 103 -16.87 -14.79 14.16
C ASP A 103 -15.80 -13.99 13.39
N ARG A 104 -14.63 -13.76 14.00
CA ARG A 104 -13.53 -13.05 13.34
C ARG A 104 -12.96 -13.84 12.16
N ILE A 105 -12.78 -15.16 12.30
CA ILE A 105 -12.35 -16.04 11.21
C ILE A 105 -13.30 -15.89 10.01
N ARG A 106 -14.61 -15.99 10.24
CA ARG A 106 -15.61 -15.84 9.18
C ARG A 106 -15.52 -14.48 8.48
N ARG A 107 -15.40 -13.38 9.23
CA ARG A 107 -15.30 -12.03 8.63
C ARG A 107 -14.01 -11.85 7.82
N THR A 108 -12.91 -12.43 8.26
CA THR A 108 -11.66 -12.44 7.49
C THR A 108 -11.82 -13.25 6.21
N ASP A 109 -12.44 -14.42 6.28
CA ASP A 109 -12.68 -15.25 5.09
C ASP A 109 -13.55 -14.50 4.08
N GLU A 110 -14.65 -13.88 4.53
CA GLU A 110 -15.51 -13.02 3.69
C GLU A 110 -14.74 -11.83 3.06
N ALA A 111 -13.77 -11.26 3.77
CA ALA A 111 -12.94 -10.17 3.25
C ALA A 111 -11.90 -10.66 2.22
N VAL A 112 -11.27 -11.80 2.49
CA VAL A 112 -10.26 -12.41 1.59
C VAL A 112 -10.92 -13.02 0.36
N ASP A 113 -12.14 -13.53 0.45
CA ASP A 113 -12.88 -14.07 -0.69
C ASP A 113 -13.19 -12.99 -1.74
N ARG A 114 -13.28 -11.71 -1.36
CA ARG A 114 -13.38 -10.60 -2.33
C ARG A 114 -12.14 -10.44 -3.21
N LEU A 115 -11.00 -10.99 -2.80
CA LEU A 115 -9.76 -11.01 -3.58
C LEU A 115 -9.65 -12.24 -4.48
N ARG A 116 -10.55 -13.22 -4.32
CA ARG A 116 -10.58 -14.45 -5.12
C ARG A 116 -11.55 -14.27 -6.29
N LEU A 117 -11.16 -14.79 -7.45
CA LEU A 117 -12.04 -14.94 -8.61
C LEU A 117 -12.54 -16.38 -8.71
N ASP A 118 -11.65 -17.33 -8.43
CA ASP A 118 -11.94 -18.75 -8.28
C ASP A 118 -10.94 -19.38 -7.30
N ASP A 119 -10.91 -20.71 -7.20
CA ASP A 119 -10.04 -21.45 -6.28
C ASP A 119 -8.53 -21.25 -6.56
N THR A 120 -8.17 -20.83 -7.78
CA THR A 120 -6.79 -20.72 -8.27
C THR A 120 -6.40 -19.31 -8.70
N HIS A 121 -7.36 -18.44 -8.99
CA HIS A 121 -7.14 -17.08 -9.47
C HIS A 121 -7.66 -16.03 -8.50
N THR A 122 -6.96 -14.90 -8.50
CA THR A 122 -7.26 -13.71 -7.70
C THR A 122 -7.55 -12.51 -8.58
N VAL A 123 -8.09 -11.44 -8.00
CA VAL A 123 -8.23 -10.14 -8.68
C VAL A 123 -6.89 -9.58 -9.19
N GLY A 124 -5.78 -10.10 -8.67
CA GLY A 124 -4.43 -9.82 -9.15
C GLY A 124 -4.10 -10.44 -10.52
N ASP A 125 -4.92 -11.36 -11.02
CA ASP A 125 -4.77 -12.03 -12.32
C ASP A 125 -5.61 -11.35 -13.41
N THR A 126 -6.46 -10.38 -13.04
CA THR A 126 -7.28 -9.61 -13.99
C THR A 126 -6.58 -8.32 -14.43
N GLY A 127 -6.30 -8.22 -15.73
CA GLY A 127 -5.94 -6.97 -16.39
C GLY A 127 -4.45 -6.63 -16.42
N ASP A 128 -4.18 -5.39 -16.84
CA ASP A 128 -2.83 -4.85 -17.05
C ASP A 128 -2.32 -4.24 -15.73
N LEU A 129 -1.99 -5.09 -14.76
CA LEU A 129 -1.42 -4.68 -13.47
C LEU A 129 0.12 -4.59 -13.57
N PRO A 130 0.78 -3.74 -12.76
CA PRO A 130 2.23 -3.71 -12.74
C PRO A 130 2.81 -5.07 -12.31
N ALA A 131 4.01 -5.33 -12.82
CA ALA A 131 4.75 -6.54 -12.53
C ALA A 131 4.82 -6.81 -11.01
N GLY A 132 4.38 -8.01 -10.62
CA GLY A 132 4.46 -8.49 -9.23
C GLY A 132 3.28 -8.16 -8.34
N VAL A 133 2.31 -7.32 -8.74
CA VAL A 133 1.09 -7.08 -7.94
C VAL A 133 0.29 -8.37 -7.81
N GLY A 134 0.00 -9.04 -8.93
CA GLY A 134 -0.75 -10.32 -8.94
C GLY A 134 -0.11 -11.37 -8.06
N GLN A 135 1.20 -11.61 -8.22
CA GLN A 135 1.96 -12.55 -7.40
C GLN A 135 1.84 -12.25 -5.90
N ARG A 136 1.84 -10.98 -5.49
CA ARG A 136 1.71 -10.60 -4.07
C ARG A 136 0.29 -10.80 -3.55
N VAL A 137 -0.74 -10.54 -4.37
CA VAL A 137 -2.13 -10.85 -4.01
C VAL A 137 -2.30 -12.35 -3.81
N SER A 138 -1.84 -13.18 -4.75
CA SER A 138 -1.90 -14.64 -4.61
C SER A 138 -1.12 -15.14 -3.40
N ALA A 139 0.07 -14.60 -3.15
CA ALA A 139 0.87 -14.94 -1.97
C ALA A 139 0.16 -14.55 -0.66
N PHE A 140 -0.49 -13.39 -0.61
CA PHE A 140 -1.28 -12.95 0.53
C PHE A 140 -2.46 -13.90 0.79
N VAL A 141 -3.30 -14.15 -0.22
CA VAL A 141 -4.44 -15.07 -0.12
C VAL A 141 -3.99 -16.48 0.30
N GLY A 142 -2.90 -16.97 -0.28
CA GLY A 142 -2.30 -18.26 0.07
C GLY A 142 -1.79 -18.31 1.51
N THR A 143 -1.16 -17.22 1.99
CA THR A 143 -0.70 -17.12 3.38
C THR A 143 -1.86 -17.18 4.37
N VAL A 144 -2.96 -16.48 4.08
CA VAL A 144 -4.17 -16.56 4.93
C VAL A 144 -4.78 -17.96 4.91
N GLY A 145 -4.87 -18.60 3.72
CA GLY A 145 -5.32 -19.98 3.60
C GLY A 145 -4.47 -20.98 4.42
N GLY A 146 -3.17 -20.72 4.55
CA GLY A 146 -2.24 -21.50 5.38
C GLY A 146 -2.57 -21.50 6.88
N LEU A 147 -3.33 -20.51 7.37
CA LEU A 147 -3.71 -20.38 8.78
C LEU A 147 -4.78 -21.40 9.21
N ALA A 148 -5.40 -22.15 8.30
CA ALA A 148 -6.53 -23.03 8.62
C ALA A 148 -6.27 -23.98 9.81
N ARG A 149 -5.11 -24.64 9.84
CA ARG A 149 -4.74 -25.54 10.95
C ARG A 149 -4.49 -24.80 12.26
N LEU A 150 -3.85 -23.64 12.18
CA LEU A 150 -3.58 -22.78 13.32
C LEU A 150 -4.89 -22.24 13.91
N ARG A 151 -5.84 -21.83 13.07
CA ARG A 151 -7.19 -21.38 13.45
C ARG A 151 -7.92 -22.43 14.26
N THR A 152 -7.96 -23.68 13.80
CA THR A 152 -8.58 -24.79 14.55
C THR A 152 -7.92 -24.97 15.92
N ALA A 153 -6.58 -25.02 15.97
CA ALA A 153 -5.86 -25.16 17.24
C ALA A 153 -6.07 -23.96 18.18
N ALA A 154 -6.20 -22.74 17.64
CA ALA A 154 -6.43 -21.52 18.41
C ALA A 154 -7.85 -21.47 18.98
N VAL A 155 -8.88 -21.83 18.19
CA VAL A 155 -10.27 -21.96 18.65
C VAL A 155 -10.36 -22.94 19.82
N ASP A 156 -9.70 -24.09 19.69
CA ASP A 156 -9.60 -25.11 20.74
C ASP A 156 -8.76 -24.68 21.97
N GLY A 157 -8.06 -23.54 21.90
CA GLY A 157 -7.17 -23.07 22.95
C GLY A 157 -5.91 -23.93 23.14
N ARG A 158 -5.51 -24.70 22.12
CA ARG A 158 -4.37 -25.63 22.15
C ARG A 158 -3.15 -25.15 21.37
N ALA A 159 -3.28 -24.05 20.62
CA ALA A 159 -2.17 -23.49 19.87
C ALA A 159 -1.14 -22.82 20.81
N ASP A 160 0.11 -22.74 20.34
CA ASP A 160 1.13 -21.92 21.00
C ASP A 160 0.87 -20.42 20.75
N GLY A 161 0.83 -19.62 21.81
CA GLY A 161 0.49 -18.20 21.71
C GLY A 161 1.50 -17.37 20.90
N ASN A 162 2.79 -17.71 20.98
CA ASN A 162 3.83 -17.01 20.23
C ASN A 162 3.76 -17.36 18.74
N GLN A 163 3.55 -18.64 18.42
CA GLN A 163 3.32 -19.10 17.06
C GLN A 163 2.08 -18.43 16.46
N VAL A 164 0.97 -18.37 17.21
CA VAL A 164 -0.25 -17.68 16.77
C VAL A 164 0.04 -16.22 16.43
N TYR A 165 0.65 -15.49 17.37
CA TYR A 165 1.01 -14.10 17.13
C TYR A 165 1.91 -13.93 15.88
N ALA A 166 2.92 -14.77 15.72
CA ALA A 166 3.88 -14.69 14.62
C ALA A 166 3.25 -14.99 13.25
N GLU A 167 2.47 -16.06 13.13
CA GLU A 167 1.86 -16.47 11.85
C GLU A 167 0.80 -15.47 11.37
N TYR A 168 -0.06 -14.97 12.27
CA TYR A 168 -0.99 -13.89 11.90
C TYR A 168 -0.26 -12.61 11.52
N THR A 169 0.83 -12.27 12.22
CA THR A 169 1.63 -11.08 11.90
C THR A 169 2.33 -11.22 10.54
N ALA A 170 2.71 -12.43 10.15
CA ALA A 170 3.23 -12.71 8.80
C ALA A 170 2.14 -12.54 7.72
N ALA A 171 0.92 -13.01 7.98
CA ALA A 171 -0.22 -12.82 7.07
C ALA A 171 -0.55 -11.33 6.88
N VAL A 172 -0.58 -10.55 7.96
CA VAL A 172 -0.74 -9.09 7.91
C VAL A 172 0.40 -8.44 7.12
N SER A 173 1.64 -8.89 7.32
CA SER A 173 2.80 -8.36 6.57
C SER A 173 2.72 -8.65 5.07
N ALA A 174 2.13 -9.79 4.67
CA ALA A 174 1.88 -10.11 3.26
C ALA A 174 0.86 -9.17 2.62
N ALA A 175 -0.17 -8.72 3.35
CA ALA A 175 -1.10 -7.68 2.86
C ALA A 175 -0.37 -6.35 2.57
N PHE A 176 0.50 -5.90 3.49
CA PHE A 176 1.32 -4.71 3.26
C PHE A 176 2.30 -4.85 2.08
N ALA A 177 2.73 -6.07 1.76
CA ALA A 177 3.55 -6.31 0.58
C ALA A 177 2.78 -6.00 -0.71
N VAL A 178 1.47 -6.31 -0.76
CA VAL A 178 0.60 -5.92 -1.89
C VAL A 178 0.56 -4.40 -2.02
N GLY A 179 0.29 -3.68 -0.94
CA GLY A 179 0.30 -2.21 -0.92
C GLY A 179 1.64 -1.63 -1.40
N GLY A 180 2.76 -2.23 -1.00
CA GLY A 180 4.09 -1.89 -1.49
C GLY A 180 4.25 -1.99 -3.01
N ALA A 181 3.73 -3.05 -3.64
CA ALA A 181 3.78 -3.18 -5.10
C ALA A 181 2.89 -2.17 -5.83
N LEU A 182 1.83 -1.69 -5.18
CA LEU A 182 0.93 -0.67 -5.75
C LEU A 182 1.52 0.75 -5.68
N THR A 183 2.56 0.99 -4.89
CA THR A 183 3.14 2.34 -4.73
C THR A 183 3.69 2.92 -6.05
N GLY A 184 4.19 2.09 -6.96
CA GLY A 184 4.71 2.54 -8.26
C GLY A 184 3.67 2.99 -9.28
N ILE A 185 2.36 2.84 -8.99
CA ILE A 185 1.28 3.16 -9.93
C ILE A 185 0.77 4.59 -9.76
N GLN A 186 0.86 5.14 -8.55
CA GLN A 186 0.11 6.32 -8.14
C GLN A 186 0.71 7.62 -8.71
N ASP A 187 -0.15 8.49 -9.23
CA ASP A 187 0.23 9.81 -9.74
C ASP A 187 0.10 10.82 -8.58
N THR A 188 1.21 11.46 -8.18
CA THR A 188 1.32 12.29 -6.96
C THR A 188 0.63 13.67 -7.08
N ARG A 189 -0.32 13.84 -7.99
CA ARG A 189 -0.84 15.17 -8.35
C ARG A 189 -1.92 15.69 -7.41
N GLN A 190 -2.55 14.85 -6.58
CA GLN A 190 -3.68 15.26 -5.71
C GLN A 190 -3.64 14.78 -4.25
N GLY A 191 -2.75 13.87 -3.83
CA GLY A 191 -2.67 13.40 -2.43
C GLY A 191 -1.24 13.06 -2.00
N ALA A 192 -1.06 12.55 -0.78
CA ALA A 192 0.24 12.08 -0.30
C ALA A 192 0.80 10.95 -1.17
N ASP A 193 2.13 10.81 -1.20
CA ASP A 193 2.78 9.70 -1.90
C ASP A 193 2.27 8.36 -1.35
N ALA A 194 1.98 7.41 -2.23
CA ALA A 194 1.58 6.06 -1.88
C ALA A 194 2.55 5.39 -0.89
N ARG A 195 3.84 5.72 -0.97
CA ARG A 195 4.87 5.30 -0.01
C ARG A 195 4.58 5.83 1.40
N VAL A 196 4.20 7.10 1.52
CA VAL A 196 3.89 7.74 2.80
C VAL A 196 2.65 7.12 3.42
N LEU A 197 1.58 6.90 2.64
CA LEU A 197 0.38 6.21 3.11
C LEU A 197 0.68 4.77 3.56
N LEU A 198 1.57 4.06 2.87
CA LEU A 198 2.02 2.74 3.28
C LEU A 198 2.80 2.76 4.61
N GLU A 199 3.66 3.76 4.82
CA GLU A 199 4.37 3.95 6.08
C GLU A 199 3.39 4.24 7.24
N PHE A 200 2.37 5.07 7.01
CA PHE A 200 1.27 5.29 7.97
C PHE A 200 0.50 4.01 8.29
N GLY A 201 0.12 3.24 7.28
CA GLY A 201 -0.57 1.96 7.49
C GLY A 201 0.28 0.98 8.32
N ARG A 202 1.60 0.93 8.08
CA ARG A 202 2.53 0.12 8.89
C ARG A 202 2.67 0.63 10.33
N ALA A 203 2.63 1.96 10.54
CA ALA A 203 2.61 2.54 11.88
C ALA A 203 1.31 2.16 12.62
N GLY A 204 0.16 2.18 11.94
CA GLY A 204 -1.11 1.68 12.48
C GLY A 204 -1.05 0.19 12.86
N GLU A 205 -0.38 -0.64 12.05
CA GLU A 205 -0.13 -2.04 12.38
C GLU A 205 0.78 -2.23 13.60
N MET A 206 1.74 -1.35 13.85
CA MET A 206 2.52 -1.39 15.09
C MET A 206 1.63 -1.14 16.32
N LEU A 207 0.68 -0.18 16.26
CA LEU A 207 -0.33 -0.01 17.31
C LEU A 207 -1.23 -1.24 17.48
N ALA A 208 -1.55 -1.95 16.39
CA ALA A 208 -2.30 -3.20 16.45
C ALA A 208 -1.52 -4.32 17.16
N ARG A 209 -0.20 -4.36 16.97
CA ARG A 209 0.70 -5.30 17.65
C ARG A 209 0.87 -5.00 19.13
N GLU A 210 1.10 -3.73 19.48
CA GLU A 210 1.20 -3.27 20.86
C GLU A 210 -0.03 -3.69 21.67
N ASP A 211 -1.20 -3.40 21.13
CA ASP A 211 -2.49 -3.71 21.72
C ASP A 211 -2.74 -5.21 21.89
N ALA A 212 -2.43 -6.02 20.87
CA ALA A 212 -2.56 -7.47 20.93
C ALA A 212 -1.68 -8.07 22.03
N LEU A 213 -0.44 -7.60 22.17
CA LEU A 213 0.51 -8.06 23.19
C LEU A 213 0.08 -7.63 24.60
N LEU A 214 -0.31 -6.36 24.78
CA LEU A 214 -0.71 -5.84 26.09
C LEU A 214 -2.00 -6.49 26.58
N THR A 215 -2.95 -6.77 25.68
CA THR A 215 -4.20 -7.45 26.06
C THR A 215 -3.95 -8.87 26.57
N VAL A 216 -2.99 -9.60 25.98
CA VAL A 216 -2.54 -10.90 26.51
C VAL A 216 -1.91 -10.74 27.89
N ALA A 217 -1.09 -9.70 28.10
CA ALA A 217 -0.46 -9.43 29.38
C ALA A 217 -1.50 -9.11 30.47
N HIS A 218 -2.56 -8.34 30.15
CA HIS A 218 -3.66 -8.06 31.07
C HIS A 218 -4.47 -9.31 31.41
N LEU A 219 -4.78 -10.17 30.43
CA LEU A 219 -5.53 -11.41 30.64
C LEU A 219 -4.77 -12.43 31.49
N THR A 220 -3.47 -12.57 31.27
CA THR A 220 -2.62 -13.54 31.98
C THR A 220 -2.03 -12.98 33.28
N GLY A 221 -2.12 -11.66 33.49
CA GLY A 221 -1.50 -10.96 34.60
C GLY A 221 0.03 -10.91 34.54
N ARG A 222 0.62 -11.22 33.37
CA ARG A 222 2.08 -11.30 33.18
C ARG A 222 2.47 -10.88 31.76
N PHE A 223 3.38 -9.92 31.65
CA PHE A 223 4.07 -9.62 30.39
C PHE A 223 5.31 -10.50 30.29
N THR A 224 5.39 -11.42 29.32
CA THR A 224 6.60 -12.22 29.12
C THR A 224 7.77 -11.33 28.67
N ASP A 225 8.99 -11.82 28.87
CA ASP A 225 10.21 -11.11 28.45
C ASP A 225 10.26 -10.93 26.91
N ASP A 226 9.93 -11.98 26.15
CA ASP A 226 9.75 -11.90 24.69
C ASP A 226 8.62 -10.95 24.30
N GLY A 227 7.49 -11.00 25.02
CA GLY A 227 6.37 -10.10 24.79
C GLY A 227 6.74 -8.64 24.99
N LEU A 228 7.46 -8.31 26.07
CA LEU A 228 7.86 -6.95 26.37
C LEU A 228 8.88 -6.42 25.34
N ARG A 229 9.79 -7.29 24.87
CA ARG A 229 10.67 -6.97 23.74
C ARG A 229 9.89 -6.68 22.46
N ALA A 230 8.93 -7.55 22.11
CA ALA A 230 8.11 -7.37 20.92
C ALA A 230 7.27 -6.09 21.00
N PHE A 231 6.71 -5.78 22.17
CA PHE A 231 5.98 -4.54 22.44
C PHE A 231 6.89 -3.32 22.26
N SER A 232 8.06 -3.33 22.90
CA SER A 232 9.03 -2.23 22.78
C SER A 232 9.48 -2.02 21.33
N GLY A 233 9.70 -3.12 20.59
CA GLY A 233 10.05 -3.07 19.18
C GLY A 233 8.94 -2.49 18.31
N ALA A 234 7.67 -2.82 18.58
CA ALA A 234 6.53 -2.23 17.89
C ALA A 234 6.45 -0.72 18.15
N VAL A 235 6.58 -0.28 19.41
CA VAL A 235 6.56 1.15 19.79
C VAL A 235 7.64 1.94 19.05
N GLU A 236 8.89 1.47 19.08
CA GLU A 236 9.99 2.19 18.42
C GLU A 236 9.88 2.19 16.89
N THR A 237 9.45 1.07 16.32
CA THR A 237 9.21 0.98 14.87
C THR A 237 8.11 1.94 14.45
N ARG A 238 7.04 2.05 15.24
CA ARG A 238 5.94 2.98 15.01
C ARG A 238 6.43 4.43 14.98
N ARG A 239 7.13 4.85 16.05
CA ARG A 239 7.66 6.22 16.17
C ARG A 239 8.55 6.56 14.97
N THR A 240 9.46 5.64 14.60
CA THR A 240 10.34 5.81 13.44
C THR A 240 9.56 5.94 12.12
N LEU A 241 8.57 5.08 11.88
CA LEU A 241 7.74 5.12 10.68
C LEU A 241 6.93 6.41 10.59
N THR A 242 6.35 6.85 11.72
CA THR A 242 5.55 8.07 11.76
C THR A 242 6.42 9.32 11.57
N ASP A 243 7.58 9.38 12.21
CA ASP A 243 8.52 10.51 12.04
C ASP A 243 8.99 10.62 10.56
N SER A 244 9.29 9.48 9.92
CA SER A 244 9.63 9.42 8.49
C SER A 244 8.45 9.88 7.62
N ALA A 245 7.28 9.29 7.81
CA ALA A 245 6.11 9.55 6.97
C ALA A 245 5.62 11.00 7.08
N THR A 246 5.64 11.58 8.28
CA THR A 246 5.13 12.94 8.53
C THR A 246 6.01 14.04 7.94
N ALA A 247 7.31 13.78 7.79
CA ALA A 247 8.22 14.67 7.07
C ALA A 247 7.80 14.86 5.62
N ASP A 248 7.23 13.82 5.00
CA ASP A 248 6.86 13.79 3.58
C ASP A 248 5.36 14.06 3.32
N LEU A 249 4.57 14.33 4.36
CA LEU A 249 3.14 14.66 4.22
C LEU A 249 2.90 16.02 3.55
N PRO A 250 1.78 16.19 2.81
CA PRO A 250 1.25 17.49 2.46
C PRO A 250 1.03 18.38 3.68
N ALA A 251 1.08 19.70 3.50
CA ALA A 251 1.04 20.65 4.63
C ALA A 251 -0.23 20.54 5.50
N ALA A 252 -1.39 20.26 4.89
CA ALA A 252 -2.65 20.09 5.60
C ALA A 252 -2.63 18.84 6.48
N ASP A 253 -2.18 17.71 5.94
CA ASP A 253 -2.10 16.43 6.67
C ASP A 253 -1.04 16.48 7.76
N ARG A 254 0.10 17.14 7.51
CA ARG A 254 1.12 17.38 8.54
C ARG A 254 0.54 18.21 9.70
N ALA A 255 -0.23 19.25 9.42
CA ALA A 255 -0.90 20.03 10.46
C ALA A 255 -1.99 19.24 11.22
N ALA A 256 -2.64 18.27 10.56
CA ALA A 256 -3.54 17.33 11.24
C ALA A 256 -2.76 16.38 12.16
N TRP A 257 -1.64 15.84 11.71
CA TRP A 257 -0.71 15.06 12.52
C TRP A 257 -0.20 15.84 13.72
N ASP A 258 0.30 17.07 13.54
CA ASP A 258 0.85 17.88 14.63
C ASP A 258 -0.19 18.14 15.74
N ARG A 259 -1.46 18.35 15.35
CA ARG A 259 -2.58 18.50 16.30
C ARG A 259 -2.88 17.20 17.05
N LEU A 260 -2.86 16.05 16.36
CA LEU A 260 -3.03 14.74 16.99
C LEU A 260 -1.87 14.45 17.96
N ALA A 261 -0.64 14.68 17.51
CA ALA A 261 0.59 14.41 18.26
C ALA A 261 0.70 15.27 19.52
N ALA A 262 0.31 16.54 19.44
CA ALA A 262 0.21 17.46 20.58
C ALA A 262 -1.04 17.20 21.44
N GLY A 263 -1.96 16.35 21.00
CA GLY A 263 -3.20 16.01 21.67
C GLY A 263 -2.97 15.22 22.97
N GLY A 264 -3.93 15.34 23.88
CA GLY A 264 -3.88 14.66 25.18
C GLY A 264 -3.88 13.14 25.07
N ASP A 265 -4.63 12.58 24.11
CA ASP A 265 -4.67 11.13 23.87
C ASP A 265 -3.31 10.59 23.40
N HIS A 266 -2.69 11.20 22.39
CA HIS A 266 -1.38 10.76 21.92
C HIS A 266 -0.30 10.87 23.00
N THR A 267 -0.34 11.95 23.81
CA THR A 267 0.57 12.12 24.95
C THR A 267 0.36 11.04 26.02
N ARG A 268 -0.89 10.69 26.33
CA ARG A 268 -1.21 9.60 27.27
C ARG A 268 -0.75 8.24 26.75
N LEU A 269 -0.91 7.98 25.46
CA LEU A 269 -0.48 6.73 24.83
C LEU A 269 1.03 6.59 24.94
N THR A 270 1.77 7.62 24.53
CA THR A 270 3.24 7.64 24.59
C THR A 270 3.73 7.42 26.01
N ARG A 271 3.12 8.07 27.00
CA ARG A 271 3.44 7.87 28.42
C ARG A 271 3.15 6.45 28.90
N ALA A 272 2.01 5.87 28.50
CA ALA A 272 1.64 4.51 28.85
C ALA A 272 2.65 3.49 28.30
N GLU A 273 3.04 3.65 27.04
CA GLU A 273 4.08 2.84 26.40
C GLU A 273 5.41 2.94 27.16
N ASP A 274 5.85 4.16 27.49
CA ASP A 274 7.13 4.38 28.18
C ASP A 274 7.12 3.75 29.58
N LEU A 275 5.99 3.81 30.30
CA LEU A 275 5.83 3.16 31.61
C LEU A 275 5.91 1.63 31.50
N ILE A 276 5.24 1.03 30.52
CA ILE A 276 5.29 -0.42 30.28
C ILE A 276 6.72 -0.86 29.96
N ARG A 277 7.41 -0.11 29.09
CA ARG A 277 8.76 -0.43 28.64
C ARG A 277 9.83 -0.25 29.71
N ALA A 278 9.64 0.69 30.64
CA ALA A 278 10.54 0.90 31.76
C ALA A 278 10.36 -0.12 32.89
N ALA A 279 9.22 -0.82 32.93
CA ALA A 279 8.93 -1.81 33.94
C ALA A 279 9.70 -3.13 33.73
N SER A 280 9.97 -3.85 34.82
CA SER A 280 10.54 -5.19 34.71
C SER A 280 9.55 -6.17 34.07
N PRO A 281 10.02 -7.11 33.23
CA PRO A 281 9.17 -8.17 32.69
C PRO A 281 8.38 -8.90 33.78
N GLY A 282 7.17 -9.33 33.44
CA GLY A 282 6.28 -10.07 34.31
C GLY A 282 5.09 -9.24 34.78
N ARG A 283 4.74 -9.38 36.06
CA ARG A 283 3.61 -8.65 36.67
C ARG A 283 3.80 -7.12 36.66
N PRO A 284 5.00 -6.56 36.96
CA PRO A 284 5.18 -5.11 36.97
C PRO A 284 4.83 -4.47 35.63
N ALA A 285 5.35 -5.01 34.52
CA ALA A 285 5.01 -4.53 33.18
C ALA A 285 3.52 -4.71 32.81
N ALA A 286 2.90 -5.84 33.18
CA ALA A 286 1.47 -6.07 32.92
C ALA A 286 0.55 -5.11 33.70
N GLN A 287 1.00 -4.61 34.86
CA GLN A 287 0.22 -3.72 35.73
C GLN A 287 0.67 -2.26 35.65
N ALA A 288 1.64 -1.94 34.79
CA ALA A 288 2.16 -0.59 34.65
C ALA A 288 1.07 0.42 34.23
N VAL A 289 0.09 -0.05 33.44
CA VAL A 289 -1.04 0.75 32.96
C VAL A 289 -2.33 -0.07 33.03
N PRO A 290 -3.42 0.46 33.61
CA PRO A 290 -4.73 -0.17 33.60
C PRO A 290 -5.28 -0.37 32.18
N SER A 291 -5.99 -1.47 31.92
CA SER A 291 -6.55 -1.77 30.60
C SER A 291 -7.51 -0.67 30.10
N ALA A 292 -8.34 -0.13 30.99
CA ALA A 292 -9.29 0.92 30.65
C ALA A 292 -8.61 2.21 30.15
N ASP A 293 -7.46 2.58 30.74
CA ASP A 293 -6.72 3.77 30.35
C ASP A 293 -6.04 3.57 28.99
N TRP A 294 -5.56 2.35 28.72
CA TRP A 294 -4.98 1.97 27.44
C TRP A 294 -6.03 1.96 26.31
N ASP A 295 -7.13 1.23 26.49
CA ASP A 295 -8.13 0.99 25.44
C ASP A 295 -8.74 2.29 24.91
N GLY A 296 -9.12 3.21 25.81
CA GLY A 296 -9.70 4.50 25.41
C GLY A 296 -8.72 5.37 24.64
N THR A 297 -7.46 5.43 25.11
CA THR A 297 -6.42 6.24 24.49
C THR A 297 -6.00 5.69 23.13
N LEU A 298 -5.83 4.37 23.04
CA LEU A 298 -5.50 3.67 21.80
C LEU A 298 -6.60 3.88 20.75
N ALA A 299 -7.88 3.77 21.12
CA ALA A 299 -9.00 3.98 20.21
C ALA A 299 -9.01 5.40 19.64
N ALA A 300 -8.77 6.42 20.47
CA ALA A 300 -8.68 7.81 20.03
C ALA A 300 -7.52 8.04 19.06
N VAL A 301 -6.33 7.51 19.37
CA VAL A 301 -5.15 7.66 18.48
C VAL A 301 -5.34 6.92 17.16
N ARG A 302 -5.88 5.68 17.18
CA ARG A 302 -6.21 4.94 15.97
C ARG A 302 -7.19 5.70 15.08
N ALA A 303 -8.27 6.24 15.66
CA ALA A 303 -9.25 7.03 14.92
C ALA A 303 -8.60 8.28 14.29
N GLY A 304 -7.73 8.98 15.02
CA GLY A 304 -6.97 10.11 14.50
C GLY A 304 -6.04 9.75 13.34
N LEU A 305 -5.31 8.63 13.46
CA LEU A 305 -4.44 8.13 12.39
C LEU A 305 -5.24 7.74 11.14
N THR A 306 -6.36 7.04 11.30
CA THR A 306 -7.24 6.66 10.18
C THR A 306 -7.84 7.89 9.48
N ALA A 307 -8.20 8.93 10.23
CA ALA A 307 -8.67 10.18 9.65
C ALA A 307 -7.59 10.85 8.79
N ILE A 308 -6.36 10.97 9.31
CA ILE A 308 -5.22 11.53 8.56
C ILE A 308 -4.93 10.70 7.31
N GLU A 309 -4.94 9.36 7.40
CA GLU A 309 -4.71 8.49 6.24
C GLU A 309 -5.82 8.62 5.18
N THR A 310 -7.06 8.83 5.61
CA THR A 310 -8.20 9.02 4.72
C THR A 310 -8.11 10.36 3.98
N ASP A 311 -7.83 11.44 4.71
CA ASP A 311 -7.69 12.79 4.14
C ASP A 311 -6.48 12.87 3.19
N ALA A 312 -5.35 12.26 3.56
CA ALA A 312 -4.15 12.24 2.74
C ALA A 312 -4.28 11.44 1.42
N ARG A 313 -5.37 10.67 1.27
CA ARG A 313 -5.68 9.89 0.05
C ARG A 313 -6.49 10.68 -0.97
N THR A 314 -7.14 11.78 -0.57
CA THR A 314 -8.02 12.61 -1.41
C THR A 314 -7.36 13.90 -1.86
#